data_AF-A0A1F9XDH0-F1
#
_entry.id   AF-A0A1F9XDH0-F1
#
_cell.length_a   1.000
_cell.length_b   1.000
_cell.length_c   1.000
_cell.angle_alpha   90.00
_cell.angle_beta   90.00
_cell.angle_gamma   90.00
#
_symmetry.space_group_name_H-M   'P 1'
#
loop_
_entity.id
_entity.type
_entity.pdbx_description
1 polymer ?
#
loop_
_entity_poly.entity_id
_entity_poly.type
_entity_poly.pdbx_seq_one_letter_code
_entity_poly.pdbx_strand_id
1 'polypeptide(L)' 'MKDHIKRTTIYIDEQLHHALHIKAIETKHSVSDLITESVKYSLAEDAADYEAFEQRMHEPAVSFASVLKKLKKNGKI' A
#
# COMPACT_ATOMS: atom_id res chain seq x y z
N MET A 1 -24.64 -7.59 12.93
CA MET A 1 -24.49 -7.99 11.51
C MET A 1 -23.82 -9.35 11.51
N LYS A 2 -24.29 -10.32 10.72
CA LYS A 2 -23.55 -11.59 10.58
C LYS A 2 -22.26 -11.27 9.83
N ASP A 3 -21.12 -11.40 10.48
CA ASP A 3 -19.83 -11.41 9.79
C ASP A 3 -19.81 -12.64 8.89
N HIS A 4 -20.13 -12.45 7.62
CA HIS A 4 -20.13 -13.49 6.62
C HIS A 4 -18.69 -13.77 6.19
N ILE A 5 -17.96 -14.50 7.03
CA ILE A 5 -16.64 -15.03 6.68
C ILE A 5 -16.82 -16.04 5.53
N LYS A 6 -16.13 -15.83 4.41
CA LYS A 6 -16.08 -16.77 3.30
C LYS A 6 -14.76 -17.54 3.36
N ARG A 7 -14.85 -18.87 3.29
CA ARG A 7 -13.66 -19.72 3.19
C ARG A 7 -13.07 -19.62 1.79
N THR A 8 -11.77 -19.35 1.70
CA THR A 8 -11.01 -19.30 0.45
C THR A 8 -9.84 -20.26 0.54
N THR A 9 -9.46 -20.85 -0.59
CA THR A 9 -8.27 -21.70 -0.71
C THR A 9 -7.30 -21.02 -1.66
N ILE A 10 -6.05 -20.86 -1.24
CA ILE A 10 -4.99 -20.20 -2.01
C ILE A 10 -3.75 -21.09 -2.04
N TYR A 11 -2.95 -20.94 -3.08
CA TYR A 11 -1.62 -21.52 -3.15
C TYR A 11 -0.61 -20.46 -2.71
N ILE A 12 0.33 -20.86 -1.85
CA ILE A 12 1.42 -20.02 -1.35
C ILE A 12 2.72 -20.78 -1.63
N ASP A 13 3.75 -20.07 -2.07
CA ASP A 13 5.11 -20.63 -2.16
C ASP A 13 5.54 -21.26 -0.83
N GLU A 14 6.27 -22.37 -0.88
CA GLU A 14 6.65 -23.14 0.30
C GLU A 14 7.46 -22.31 1.31
N GLN A 15 8.42 -21.52 0.82
CA GLN A 15 9.28 -20.71 1.68
C GLN A 15 8.49 -19.56 2.31
N LEU A 16 7.58 -18.95 1.55
CA LEU A 16 6.68 -17.91 2.07
C LEU A 16 5.70 -18.46 3.10
N HIS A 17 5.14 -19.64 2.87
CA HIS A 17 4.26 -20.30 3.84
C HIS A 17 5.00 -20.60 5.15
N HIS A 18 6.25 -21.07 5.08
CA HIS A 18 7.08 -21.29 6.25
C HIS A 18 7.35 -19.98 7.02
N ALA A 19 7.73 -18.91 6.33
CA ALA A 19 7.94 -17.60 6.95
C ALA A 19 6.66 -17.04 7.59
N LEU A 20 5.51 -17.17 6.92
CA LEU A 20 4.21 -16.80 7.48
C LEU A 20 3.88 -17.58 8.75
N HIS A 21 4.22 -18.87 8.78
CA HIS A 21 3.97 -19.70 9.96
C HIS A 21 4.82 -19.28 11.16
N ILE A 22 6.10 -18.98 10.95
CA ILE A 22 6.98 -18.45 12.00
C ILE A 22 6.42 -17.11 12.52
N LYS A 23 6.06 -16.20 11.61
CA LYS A 23 5.46 -14.90 11.97
C LYS A 23 4.17 -15.07 12.77
N ALA A 24 3.31 -16.00 12.38
CA ALA A 24 2.06 -16.31 13.08
C ALA A 24 2.32 -16.71 14.54
N ILE A 25 3.29 -17.59 14.78
CA ILE A 25 3.68 -18.01 16.14
C ILE A 25 4.22 -16.83 16.94
N GLU A 26 5.17 -16.06 16.39
CA GLU A 26 5.82 -14.96 17.09
C GLU A 26 4.84 -13.85 17.45
N THR A 27 3.91 -13.55 16.55
CA THR A 27 2.91 -12.49 16.71
C THR A 27 1.62 -12.95 17.40
N LYS A 28 1.49 -14.25 17.71
CA LYS A 28 0.28 -14.87 18.29
C LYS A 28 -0.98 -14.67 17.44
N HIS A 29 -0.83 -14.70 16.12
CA HIS A 29 -1.93 -14.63 15.16
C HIS A 29 -2.03 -15.93 14.36
N SER A 30 -3.17 -16.18 13.72
CA SER A 30 -3.26 -17.28 12.75
C SER A 30 -2.68 -16.84 11.39
N VAL A 31 -2.25 -17.82 10.58
CA VAL A 31 -1.81 -17.55 9.19
C VAL A 31 -2.94 -16.89 8.38
N SER A 32 -4.19 -17.31 8.58
CA SER A 32 -5.35 -16.71 7.92
C SER A 32 -5.57 -15.26 8.31
N ASP A 33 -5.36 -14.91 9.58
CA ASP A 33 -5.47 -13.52 10.04
C ASP A 33 -4.38 -12.66 9.41
N LEU A 34 -3.13 -13.14 9.40
CA LEU A 34 -2.01 -12.43 8.76
C LEU A 34 -2.25 -12.17 7.28
N ILE A 35 -2.78 -13.16 6.55
CA ILE A 35 -3.14 -13.00 5.14
C ILE A 35 -4.27 -11.99 4.98
N THR A 36 -5.31 -12.09 5.81
CA THR A 36 -6.45 -11.17 5.77
C THR A 36 -6.01 -9.72 6.00
N GLU A 37 -5.19 -9.48 7.02
CA GLU A 37 -4.66 -8.14 7.31
C GLU A 37 -3.73 -7.63 6.20
N SER A 38 -2.92 -8.50 5.61
CA SER A 38 -2.06 -8.13 4.48
C SER A 38 -2.90 -7.68 3.26
N VAL A 39 -3.99 -8.38 2.95
CA VAL A 39 -4.92 -8.00 1.87
C VAL A 39 -5.62 -6.68 2.18
N LYS A 40 -6.10 -6.49 3.42
CA LYS A 40 -6.71 -5.21 3.83
C LYS A 40 -5.73 -4.05 3.71
N TYR A 41 -4.48 -4.25 4.13
CA TYR A 41 -3.44 -3.23 4.05
C TYR A 41 -3.17 -2.83 2.59
N SER A 42 -2.99 -3.81 1.70
CA SER A 42 -2.80 -3.54 0.26
C SER A 42 -3.97 -2.76 -0.34
N LEU A 43 -5.22 -3.12 -0.02
CA LEU A 43 -6.40 -2.40 -0.51
C LEU A 43 -6.52 -0.99 0.06
N ALA A 44 -6.10 -0.79 1.32
CA ALA A 44 -6.11 0.52 1.95
C ALA A 44 -5.04 1.45 1.35
N GLU A 45 -3.87 0.90 0.99
CA GLU A 45 -2.82 1.63 0.25
C GLU A 45 -3.34 2.08 -1.12
N ASP A 46 -3.94 1.17 -1.90
CA ASP A 46 -4.54 1.49 -3.20
C ASP A 46 -5.62 2.58 -3.08
N ALA A 47 -6.44 2.53 -2.02
CA ALA A 47 -7.46 3.54 -1.77
C ALA A 47 -6.86 4.92 -1.44
N ALA A 48 -5.78 4.94 -0.65
CA ALA A 48 -5.06 6.18 -0.32
C ALA A 48 -4.39 6.80 -1.55
N ASP A 49 -3.83 5.97 -2.44
CA ASP A 49 -3.28 6.42 -3.72
C ASP A 49 -4.36 7.05 -4.58
N TYR A 50 -5.52 6.40 -4.71
CA TYR A 50 -6.65 6.96 -5.46
C TYR A 50 -7.10 8.31 -4.88
N GLU A 51 -7.21 8.42 -3.56
CA GLU A 51 -7.56 9.69 -2.91
C GLU A 51 -6.51 10.78 -3.17
N ALA A 52 -5.21 10.45 -3.12
CA ALA A 52 -4.14 11.40 -3.43
C ALA A 52 -4.20 11.89 -4.88
N PHE A 53 -4.59 11.03 -5.84
CA PHE A 53 -4.86 11.44 -7.21
C PHE A 53 -6.03 12.42 -7.30
N GLU A 54 -7.17 12.10 -6.68
CA GLU A 54 -8.37 12.95 -6.66
C GLU A 54 -8.07 14.33 -6.07
N GLN A 55 -7.38 14.38 -4.92
CA GLN A 55 -6.99 15.64 -4.27
C GLN A 55 -6.09 16.52 -5.14
N ARG A 56 -5.23 15.90 -5.97
CA ARG A 56 -4.28 16.61 -6.84
C ARG A 56 -4.82 16.88 -8.24
N MET A 57 -6.02 16.43 -8.59
CA MET A 57 -6.55 16.59 -9.96
C MET A 57 -6.66 18.05 -10.41
N HIS A 58 -6.82 18.97 -9.47
CA HIS A 58 -6.90 20.41 -9.76
C HIS A 58 -5.58 21.16 -9.57
N GLU A 59 -4.50 20.47 -9.19
CA GLU A 59 -3.19 21.10 -9.10
C GLU A 59 -2.66 21.43 -10.49
N PRO A 60 -2.16 22.65 -10.72
CA PRO A 60 -1.59 23.02 -12.00
C PRO A 60 -0.30 22.23 -12.25
N ALA A 61 -0.20 21.59 -13.42
CA ALA A 61 1.04 20.94 -13.83
C ALA A 61 2.18 21.98 -13.95
N VAL A 62 3.29 21.74 -13.25
CA VAL A 62 4.46 22.62 -13.31
C VAL A 62 5.51 22.00 -14.23
N SER A 63 5.89 22.71 -15.28
CA SER A 63 6.97 22.23 -16.17
C SER A 63 8.31 22.25 -15.44
N PHE A 64 9.15 21.25 -15.72
CA PHE A 64 10.50 21.20 -15.17
C PHE A 64 11.33 22.44 -15.54
N ALA A 65 11.17 22.96 -16.76
CA ALA A 65 11.82 24.19 -17.20
C ALA A 65 11.42 25.41 -16.33
N SER A 66 10.15 25.51 -15.91
CA SER A 66 9.67 26.55 -15.00
C SER A 66 10.33 26.43 -13.62
N VAL A 67 10.53 25.21 -13.12
CA VAL A 67 11.23 24.95 -11.86
C VAL A 67 12.70 25.37 -11.96
N LEU A 68 13.41 24.99 -13.04
CA LEU A 68 14.81 25.37 -13.25
C LEU A 68 15.01 26.88 -13.34
N LYS A 69 14.12 27.59 -14.05
CA LYS A 69 14.15 29.06 -14.10
C LYS A 69 13.97 29.68 -12.71
N LYS A 70 13.07 29.13 -11.89
CA LYS A 70 12.84 29.58 -10.51
C LYS A 70 14.06 29.32 -9.62
N LEU A 71 14.72 28.18 -9.77
CA LEU A 71 15.94 27.85 -9.01
C LEU A 71 17.11 28.78 -9.34
N LYS A 72 17.37 29.05 -10.63
CA LYS A 72 18.37 30.03 -11.08
C LYS A 72 18.08 31.43 -10.53
N LYS A 73 16.82 31.86 -10.61
CA LYS A 73 16.39 33.16 -10.08
C LYS A 73 16.63 33.29 -8.57
N ASN A 74 16.50 32.19 -7.84
CA ASN A 74 16.68 32.16 -6.40
C ASN A 74 18.13 31.88 -5.96
N GLY A 75 19.08 31.81 -6.90
CA GLY A 75 20.51 31.56 -6.62
C GLY A 75 20.79 30.21 -5.97
N LYS A 76 19.90 29.23 -6.16
CA LYS A 76 20.06 27.86 -5.65
C LYS A 76 20.84 26.97 -6.61
N ILE A 77 20.93 27.38 -7.88
CA ILE A 77 21.77 26.86 -8.97
C ILE A 77 22.17 28.03 -9.88
#